data_AF-A0A8T7DCK4-F1
#
_entry.id   AF-A0A8T7DCK4-F1
#
_cell.length_a   1.000
_cell.length_b   1.000
_cell.length_c   1.000
_cell.angle_alpha   90.00
_cell.angle_beta   90.00
_cell.angle_gamma   90.00
#
_symmetry.space_group_name_H-M   'P 1'
#
loop_
_entity.id
_entity.type
_entity.pdbx_description
1 polymer ?
#
loop_
_entity_poly.entity_id
_entity_poly.type
_entity_poly.pdbx_seq_one_letter_code
_entity_poly.pdbx_strand_id
1 'polypeptide(L)'
;MQPQKLTHLNEKGEARMVDVGAKAITARVAQAEGFITMPTDLIRQLTTMKKGNAYEVARLAGIMGAKKTSDLIPLCHNLNLDNVSLALEPDEENSRVRVLAEARCNGRTGVELEALMAVSVALLTLYDMGKAVERGMEITGIKVLHKSGGKSGTWDRNVKGEA
;
A
#
# COMPACT_ATOMS: atom_id res chain seq x y z
N MET A 1 0.78 15.45 27.52
CA MET A 1 1.46 14.92 26.32
C MET A 1 2.43 15.98 25.82
N GLN A 2 3.74 15.70 25.79
CA GLN A 2 4.70 16.61 25.14
C GLN A 2 4.39 16.64 23.64
N PRO A 3 4.44 17.81 22.97
CA PRO A 3 4.21 17.89 21.53
C PRO A 3 5.27 17.03 20.82
N GLN A 4 4.80 15.99 20.14
CA GLN A 4 5.66 15.14 19.33
C GLN A 4 6.23 16.02 18.21
N LYS A 5 7.54 16.26 18.23
CA LYS A 5 8.22 17.15 17.27
C LYS A 5 7.93 16.63 15.85
N LEU A 6 7.10 17.36 15.10
CA LEU A 6 6.72 16.99 13.73
C LEU A 6 7.99 16.92 12.87
N THR A 7 8.36 15.71 12.45
CA THR A 7 9.65 15.48 11.78
C THR A 7 9.70 16.08 10.37
N HIS A 8 8.55 16.29 9.75
CA HIS A 8 8.41 16.81 8.38
C HIS A 8 8.37 18.32 8.28
N LEU A 9 8.50 19.06 9.39
CA LEU A 9 8.56 20.51 9.37
C LEU A 9 9.98 20.99 9.69
N ASN A 10 10.40 22.10 9.07
CA ASN A 10 11.59 22.83 9.48
C ASN A 10 11.26 23.82 10.61
N GLU A 11 12.25 24.56 11.10
CA GLU A 11 12.09 25.52 12.20
C GLU A 11 11.14 26.69 11.86
N LYS A 12 10.84 26.90 10.58
CA LYS A 12 9.89 27.90 10.06
C LYS A 12 8.50 27.31 9.80
N GLY A 13 8.29 26.02 10.04
CA GLY A 13 7.01 25.33 9.77
C GLY A 13 6.82 24.90 8.31
N GLU A 14 7.86 24.92 7.49
CA GLU A 14 7.79 24.50 6.09
C GLU A 14 8.03 22.98 5.96
N ALA A 15 7.35 22.37 4.99
CA ALA A 15 7.51 20.94 4.70
C ALA A 15 8.95 20.62 4.25
N ARG A 16 9.54 19.58 4.84
CA ARG A 16 10.86 19.06 4.46
C ARG A 16 10.92 17.55 4.51
N MET A 17 11.76 16.99 3.64
CA MET A 17 12.16 15.60 3.74
C MET A 17 13.12 15.44 4.93
N VAL A 18 12.91 14.41 5.73
CA VAL A 18 13.76 14.14 6.92
C VAL A 18 15.11 13.60 6.46
N ASP A 19 16.22 14.16 6.92
CA ASP A 19 17.53 13.54 6.70
C ASP A 19 17.63 12.21 7.47
N VAL A 20 17.88 11.13 6.73
CA VAL A 20 18.05 9.78 7.27
C VAL A 20 19.47 9.25 7.07
N GLY A 21 20.41 10.04 6.55
CA GLY A 21 21.75 9.59 6.14
C GLY A 21 22.57 8.92 7.25
N ALA A 22 22.42 9.40 8.49
CA ALA A 22 23.08 8.84 9.67
C ALA A 22 22.39 7.58 10.25
N LYS A 23 21.20 7.20 9.76
CA LYS A 23 20.52 5.99 10.23
C LYS A 23 21.16 4.75 9.61
N ALA A 24 21.23 3.67 10.39
CA ALA A 24 21.67 2.38 9.90
C ALA A 24 20.74 1.83 8.80
N ILE A 25 21.34 1.15 7.83
CA ILE A 25 20.61 0.34 6.85
C ILE A 25 20.24 -0.97 7.54
N THR A 26 18.95 -1.29 7.55
CA THR A 26 18.42 -2.55 8.09
C THR A 26 17.38 -3.10 7.13
N ALA A 27 17.06 -4.39 7.25
CA ALA A 27 15.87 -4.94 6.61
C ALA A 27 14.61 -4.18 7.07
N ARG A 28 13.72 -3.91 6.12
CA ARG A 28 12.44 -3.21 6.28
C ARG A 28 11.36 -4.03 5.60
N VAL A 29 10.25 -4.22 6.29
CA VAL A 29 9.06 -4.88 5.75
C VAL A 29 7.86 -4.04 6.13
N ALA A 30 6.91 -3.91 5.21
CA ALA A 30 5.58 -3.41 5.51
C ALA A 30 4.54 -4.21 4.73
N GLN A 31 3.41 -4.49 5.38
CA GLN A 31 2.23 -5.07 4.76
C GLN A 31 1.07 -4.09 4.85
N ALA A 32 0.29 -3.99 3.78
CA ALA A 32 -0.92 -3.17 3.73
C ALA A 32 -2.05 -3.94 3.06
N GLU A 33 -3.28 -3.60 3.43
CA GLU A 33 -4.47 -4.11 2.75
C GLU A 33 -5.41 -2.99 2.33
N GLY A 34 -6.34 -3.32 1.43
CA GLY A 34 -7.52 -2.53 1.12
C GLY A 34 -8.54 -3.39 0.38
N PHE A 35 -9.73 -2.83 0.18
CA PHE A 35 -10.86 -3.56 -0.39
C PHE A 35 -11.52 -2.74 -1.50
N ILE A 36 -12.08 -3.42 -2.48
CA ILE A 36 -13.02 -2.83 -3.44
C ILE A 36 -14.30 -3.64 -3.45
N THR A 37 -15.44 -3.00 -3.17
CA THR A 37 -16.77 -3.62 -3.19
C THR A 37 -17.37 -3.56 -4.58
N MET A 38 -18.02 -4.64 -5.02
CA MET A 38 -18.72 -4.73 -6.30
C MET A 38 -19.66 -5.93 -6.32
N PRO A 39 -20.67 -5.98 -7.22
CA PRO A 39 -21.52 -7.14 -7.38
C PRO A 39 -20.72 -8.42 -7.62
N THR A 40 -21.12 -9.53 -6.97
CA THR A 40 -20.43 -10.82 -7.07
C THR A 40 -20.30 -11.33 -8.50
N ASP A 41 -21.28 -11.06 -9.36
CA ASP A 41 -21.20 -11.41 -10.78
C ASP A 41 -20.07 -10.69 -11.51
N LEU A 42 -19.74 -9.45 -11.12
CA LEU A 42 -18.59 -8.74 -11.68
C LEU A 42 -17.29 -9.37 -11.18
N ILE A 43 -17.20 -9.74 -9.89
CA ILE A 43 -16.02 -10.42 -9.31
C ILE A 43 -15.64 -11.65 -10.15
N ARG A 44 -16.62 -12.50 -10.49
CA ARG A 44 -16.39 -13.71 -11.30
C ARG A 44 -15.94 -13.38 -12.73
N GLN A 45 -16.44 -12.28 -13.30
CA GLN A 45 -16.10 -11.84 -14.65
C GLN A 45 -14.70 -11.23 -14.77
N LEU A 46 -14.09 -10.75 -13.67
CA LEU A 46 -12.79 -10.08 -13.70
C LEU A 46 -11.66 -10.94 -14.31
N THR A 47 -11.78 -12.26 -14.31
CA THR A 47 -10.79 -13.17 -14.94
C THR A 47 -10.90 -13.28 -16.46
N THR A 48 -12.10 -13.03 -17.01
CA THR A 48 -12.46 -13.34 -18.42
C THR A 48 -12.95 -12.13 -19.19
N MET A 49 -12.69 -10.91 -18.70
CA MET A 49 -13.15 -9.68 -19.35
C MET A 49 -12.55 -9.53 -20.76
N LYS A 50 -13.24 -8.77 -21.62
CA LYS A 50 -12.68 -8.33 -22.92
C LYS A 50 -11.35 -7.59 -22.80
N LYS A 51 -11.10 -6.96 -21.65
CA LYS A 51 -9.84 -6.27 -21.31
C LYS A 51 -8.73 -7.22 -20.83
N GLY A 52 -8.98 -8.53 -20.78
CA GLY A 52 -8.07 -9.52 -20.22
C GLY A 52 -8.32 -9.78 -18.73
N ASN A 53 -7.38 -10.50 -18.10
CA ASN A 53 -7.47 -10.86 -16.68
C ASN A 53 -7.17 -9.63 -15.80
N ALA A 54 -8.21 -9.05 -15.21
CA ALA A 54 -8.12 -7.83 -14.40
C ALA A 54 -7.28 -8.02 -13.13
N TYR A 55 -7.25 -9.22 -12.54
CA TYR A 55 -6.43 -9.49 -11.36
C TYR A 55 -4.93 -9.44 -11.69
N GLU A 56 -4.54 -9.98 -12.84
CA GLU A 56 -3.15 -9.95 -13.30
C GLU A 56 -2.70 -8.51 -13.60
N VAL A 57 -3.53 -7.75 -14.30
CA VAL A 57 -3.26 -6.34 -14.62
C VAL A 57 -3.16 -5.51 -13.34
N ALA A 58 -4.10 -5.68 -12.40
CA ALA A 58 -4.08 -4.98 -11.12
C ALA A 58 -2.88 -5.35 -10.25
N ARG A 59 -2.44 -6.62 -10.25
CA ARG A 59 -1.21 -7.04 -9.54
C ARG A 59 0.01 -6.33 -10.11
N LEU A 60 0.18 -6.33 -11.42
CA LEU A 60 1.31 -5.65 -12.09
C LEU A 60 1.28 -4.15 -11.83
N ALA A 61 0.11 -3.53 -11.91
CA ALA A 61 -0.08 -2.12 -11.62
C ALA A 61 0.28 -1.79 -10.16
N GLY A 62 -0.08 -2.64 -9.19
CA GLY A 62 0.34 -2.50 -7.80
C GLY A 62 1.86 -2.57 -7.62
N ILE A 63 2.54 -3.53 -8.26
CA ILE A 63 4.02 -3.61 -8.23
C ILE A 63 4.64 -2.35 -8.84
N MET A 64 4.08 -1.85 -9.94
CA MET A 64 4.54 -0.60 -10.56
C MET A 64 4.30 0.61 -9.65
N GLY A 65 3.14 0.66 -8.98
CA GLY A 65 2.78 1.70 -8.02
C GLY A 65 3.76 1.81 -6.87
N ALA A 66 4.13 0.68 -6.23
CA ALA A 66 5.13 0.67 -5.17
C ALA A 66 6.50 1.22 -5.62
N LYS A 67 6.95 0.87 -6.83
CA LYS A 67 8.22 1.40 -7.38
C LYS A 67 8.16 2.89 -7.71
N LYS A 68 6.96 3.47 -7.78
CA LYS A 68 6.71 4.87 -8.13
C LYS A 68 6.28 5.72 -6.94
N THR A 69 6.34 5.19 -5.73
CA THR A 69 5.92 5.90 -4.51
C THR A 69 6.67 7.21 -4.31
N SER A 70 8.00 7.24 -4.47
CA SER A 70 8.79 8.46 -4.28
C SER A 70 8.56 9.53 -5.37
N ASP A 71 8.09 9.12 -6.56
CA ASP A 71 7.70 10.04 -7.63
C ASP A 71 6.36 10.72 -7.32
N LEU A 72 5.50 10.10 -6.50
CA LEU A 72 4.12 10.54 -6.22
C LEU A 72 3.93 11.16 -4.83
N ILE A 73 4.68 10.70 -3.82
CA ILE A 73 4.57 11.18 -2.44
C ILE A 73 5.74 12.15 -2.16
N PRO A 74 5.50 13.48 -2.07
CA PRO A 74 6.55 14.49 -2.19
C PRO A 74 7.73 14.40 -1.21
N LEU A 75 7.49 13.88 0.00
CA LEU A 75 8.50 13.80 1.07
C LEU A 75 9.00 12.37 1.32
N CYS A 76 8.63 11.41 0.46
CA CYS A 76 9.19 10.06 0.52
C CYS A 76 10.63 10.04 0.04
N HIS A 77 11.46 9.25 0.73
CA HIS A 77 12.78 8.91 0.23
C HIS A 77 12.67 7.97 -0.95
N ASN A 78 13.61 8.05 -1.89
CA ASN A 78 13.76 7.02 -2.90
C ASN A 78 14.37 5.77 -2.28
N LEU A 79 13.70 4.62 -2.45
CA LEU A 79 14.11 3.34 -1.88
C LEU A 79 14.29 2.30 -2.98
N ASN A 80 15.43 1.60 -2.93
CA ASN A 80 15.65 0.42 -3.76
C ASN A 80 14.88 -0.75 -3.14
N LEU A 81 13.70 -1.05 -3.69
CA LEU A 81 12.87 -2.16 -3.23
C LEU A 81 13.51 -3.50 -3.61
N ASP A 82 13.63 -4.39 -2.64
CA ASP A 82 14.15 -5.75 -2.84
C ASP A 82 13.03 -6.69 -3.33
N ASN A 83 11.81 -6.50 -2.82
CA ASN A 83 10.64 -7.27 -3.24
C ASN A 83 9.34 -6.48 -3.03
N VAL A 84 8.39 -6.69 -3.94
CA VAL A 84 6.99 -6.30 -3.78
C VAL A 84 6.13 -7.47 -4.20
N SER A 85 5.22 -7.90 -3.32
CA SER A 85 4.23 -8.94 -3.61
C SER A 85 2.83 -8.42 -3.37
N LEU A 86 1.86 -8.91 -4.16
CA LEU A 86 0.45 -8.60 -4.00
C LEU A 86 -0.38 -9.88 -4.17
N ALA A 87 -1.31 -10.10 -3.25
CA ALA A 87 -2.39 -11.06 -3.37
C ALA A 87 -3.71 -10.31 -3.60
N LEU A 88 -4.49 -10.76 -4.58
CA LEU A 88 -5.83 -10.25 -4.85
C LEU A 88 -6.80 -11.40 -4.57
N GLU A 89 -7.61 -11.23 -3.54
CA GLU A 89 -8.40 -12.28 -2.92
C GLU A 89 -9.89 -11.93 -3.07
N PRO A 90 -10.61 -12.58 -4.00
CA PRO A 90 -12.06 -12.46 -4.10
C PRO A 90 -12.75 -12.95 -2.82
N ASP A 91 -13.65 -12.14 -2.28
CA ASP A 91 -14.47 -12.41 -1.09
C ASP A 91 -15.94 -12.25 -1.51
N GLU A 92 -16.48 -13.30 -2.16
CA GLU A 92 -17.84 -13.30 -2.70
C GLU A 92 -18.91 -13.15 -1.62
N GLU A 93 -18.65 -13.68 -0.42
CA GLU A 93 -19.56 -13.59 0.74
C GLU A 93 -19.80 -12.12 1.14
N ASN A 94 -18.75 -11.30 1.08
CA ASN A 94 -18.82 -9.87 1.41
C ASN A 94 -18.90 -8.97 0.17
N SER A 95 -19.11 -9.53 -1.02
CA SER A 95 -19.21 -8.80 -2.30
C SER A 95 -18.05 -7.82 -2.52
N ARG A 96 -16.82 -8.29 -2.29
CA ARG A 96 -15.62 -7.47 -2.42
C ARG A 96 -14.40 -8.25 -2.89
N VAL A 97 -13.36 -7.54 -3.30
CA VAL A 97 -12.01 -8.08 -3.49
C VAL A 97 -11.09 -7.44 -2.47
N ARG A 98 -10.35 -8.25 -1.73
CA ARG A 98 -9.27 -7.80 -0.86
C ARG A 98 -7.97 -7.76 -1.66
N VAL A 99 -7.21 -6.69 -1.50
CA VAL A 99 -5.84 -6.58 -2.00
C VAL A 99 -4.92 -6.54 -0.78
N LEU A 100 -4.00 -7.48 -0.69
CA LEU A 100 -2.95 -7.54 0.32
C LEU A 100 -1.60 -7.35 -0.35
N ALA A 101 -0.83 -6.35 0.04
CA ALA A 101 0.50 -6.08 -0.49
C ALA A 101 1.56 -6.15 0.60
N GLU A 102 2.75 -6.63 0.23
CA GLU A 102 3.95 -6.57 1.06
C GLU A 102 5.10 -5.94 0.27
N ALA A 103 5.76 -4.96 0.88
CA ALA A 103 6.98 -4.35 0.35
C ALA A 103 8.16 -4.64 1.28
N ARG A 104 9.34 -4.90 0.69
CA ARG A 104 10.59 -5.16 1.40
C ARG A 104 11.75 -4.38 0.82
N CYS A 105 12.65 -3.89 1.68
CA CYS A 105 13.95 -3.36 1.26
C CYS A 105 14.99 -3.47 2.37
N ASN A 106 16.26 -3.23 2.03
CA ASN A 106 17.29 -2.83 2.98
C ASN A 106 17.47 -1.32 2.93
N GLY A 107 17.00 -0.62 3.96
CA GLY A 107 16.85 0.84 3.92
C GLY A 107 17.02 1.55 5.26
N ARG A 108 17.21 2.87 5.17
CA ARG A 108 17.35 3.79 6.31
C ARG A 108 16.01 4.26 6.88
N THR A 109 14.93 4.08 6.12
CA THR A 109 13.55 4.42 6.48
C THR A 109 12.63 3.25 6.13
N GLY A 110 11.39 3.26 6.64
CA GLY A 110 10.42 2.20 6.39
C GLY A 110 9.83 2.23 4.97
N VAL A 111 9.07 1.19 4.65
CA VAL A 111 8.45 0.95 3.33
C VAL A 111 6.91 0.93 3.41
N GLU A 112 6.35 1.57 4.44
CA GLU A 112 4.90 1.62 4.67
C GLU A 112 4.16 2.23 3.47
N LEU A 113 4.73 3.27 2.88
CA LEU A 113 4.11 4.00 1.77
C LEU A 113 4.19 3.22 0.46
N GLU A 114 5.24 2.43 0.23
CA GLU A 114 5.32 1.52 -0.90
C GLU A 114 4.27 0.42 -0.84
N ALA A 115 4.01 -0.16 0.34
CA ALA A 115 2.93 -1.13 0.53
C ALA A 115 1.54 -0.49 0.31
N LEU A 116 1.30 0.69 0.86
CA LEU A 116 0.05 1.43 0.68
C LEU A 116 -0.17 1.84 -0.79
N MET A 117 0.88 2.24 -1.48
CA MET A 117 0.80 2.62 -2.89
C MET A 117 0.50 1.41 -3.76
N ALA A 118 1.12 0.25 -3.49
CA ALA A 118 0.80 -1.00 -4.18
C ALA A 118 -0.69 -1.35 -4.07
N VAL A 119 -1.25 -1.34 -2.85
CA VAL A 119 -2.68 -1.58 -2.62
C VAL A 119 -3.54 -0.58 -3.39
N SER A 120 -3.24 0.71 -3.26
CA SER A 120 -4.05 1.79 -3.83
C SER A 120 -4.10 1.71 -5.36
N VAL A 121 -2.95 1.50 -6.02
CA VAL A 121 -2.89 1.41 -7.48
C VAL A 121 -3.58 0.14 -7.98
N ALA A 122 -3.42 -1.00 -7.28
CA ALA A 122 -4.12 -2.23 -7.65
C ALA A 122 -5.65 -2.06 -7.56
N LEU A 123 -6.16 -1.44 -6.49
CA LEU A 123 -7.59 -1.17 -6.32
C LEU A 123 -8.13 -0.20 -7.39
N LEU A 124 -7.41 0.87 -7.69
CA LEU A 124 -7.75 1.79 -8.78
C LEU A 124 -7.76 1.09 -10.14
N THR A 125 -6.86 0.12 -10.34
CA THR A 125 -6.80 -0.66 -11.58
C THR A 125 -7.98 -1.63 -11.68
N LEU A 126 -8.38 -2.30 -10.59
CA LEU A 126 -9.61 -3.09 -10.56
C LEU A 126 -10.83 -2.23 -10.91
N TYR A 127 -10.90 -1.02 -10.35
CA TYR A 127 -11.94 -0.06 -10.70
C TYR A 127 -11.92 0.26 -12.20
N ASP A 128 -10.76 0.57 -12.78
CA ASP A 128 -10.63 0.88 -14.21
C ASP A 128 -11.11 -0.27 -15.11
N MET A 129 -10.78 -1.50 -14.72
CA MET A 129 -11.15 -2.71 -15.43
C MET A 129 -12.66 -2.98 -15.35
N GLY A 130 -13.27 -2.77 -14.18
CA GLY A 130 -14.70 -3.03 -13.92
C GLY A 130 -15.68 -1.90 -14.28
N LYS A 131 -15.24 -0.63 -14.38
CA LYS A 131 -16.14 0.55 -14.48
C LYS A 131 -17.09 0.60 -15.66
N ALA A 132 -16.85 -0.23 -16.69
CA ALA A 132 -17.73 -0.35 -17.84
C ALA A 132 -18.99 -1.18 -17.52
N VAL A 133 -18.91 -2.06 -16.52
CA VAL A 133 -19.99 -2.94 -16.07
C VAL A 133 -20.70 -2.34 -14.85
N GLU A 134 -19.93 -1.90 -13.84
CA GLU A 134 -20.46 -1.28 -12.62
C GLU A 134 -19.63 -0.03 -12.27
N ARG A 135 -20.27 1.12 -12.05
CA ARG A 135 -19.58 2.37 -11.70
C ARG A 135 -19.61 2.68 -10.21
N GLY A 136 -20.55 2.10 -9.48
CA GLY A 136 -20.75 2.26 -8.03
C GLY A 136 -19.80 1.45 -7.16
N MET A 137 -18.72 0.88 -7.73
CA MET A 137 -17.69 0.20 -6.94
C MET A 137 -17.05 1.16 -5.93
N GLU A 138 -16.82 0.70 -4.70
CA GLU A 138 -16.26 1.53 -3.63
C GLU A 138 -14.94 0.98 -3.13
N ILE A 139 -13.91 1.84 -3.04
CA ILE A 139 -12.62 1.49 -2.48
C ILE A 139 -12.59 1.89 -1.00
N THR A 140 -12.31 0.93 -0.11
CA THR A 140 -12.35 1.15 1.34
C THR A 140 -11.18 0.47 2.07
N GLY A 141 -10.99 0.84 3.33
CA GLY A 141 -10.16 0.07 4.26
C GLY A 141 -8.66 0.05 3.97
N ILE A 142 -8.13 0.96 3.14
CA ILE A 142 -6.70 1.04 2.84
C ILE A 142 -5.92 1.38 4.12
N LYS A 143 -5.09 0.44 4.59
CA LYS A 143 -4.35 0.59 5.85
C LYS A 143 -3.15 -0.35 5.94
N VAL A 144 -2.13 0.05 6.72
CA VAL A 144 -0.97 -0.79 7.06
C VAL A 144 -1.37 -1.85 8.08
N LEU A 145 -1.02 -3.12 7.87
CA LEU A 145 -1.28 -4.23 8.78
C LEU A 145 -0.08 -4.54 9.68
N HIS A 146 1.11 -4.52 9.09
CA HIS A 146 2.36 -4.89 9.74
C HIS A 146 3.47 -3.96 9.25
N LYS A 147 4.42 -3.65 10.12
CA LYS A 147 5.74 -3.19 9.71
C LYS A 147 6.81 -3.72 10.65
N SER A 148 8.02 -3.88 10.13
CA SER A 148 9.18 -4.22 10.94
C SER A 148 10.46 -3.58 10.41
N GLY A 149 11.45 -3.44 11.31
CA GLY A 149 12.77 -2.95 10.99
C GLY A 149 13.09 -1.53 11.50
N GLY A 150 14.38 -1.30 11.74
CA GLY A 150 14.97 -0.10 12.34
C GLY A 150 14.42 0.29 13.71
N LYS A 151 14.59 1.56 14.08
CA LYS A 151 14.48 2.00 15.48
C LYS A 151 13.11 1.76 16.12
N SER A 152 12.02 1.84 15.36
CA SER A 152 10.66 1.62 15.89
C SER A 152 10.33 0.16 16.14
N GLY A 153 11.21 -0.78 15.75
CA GLY A 153 10.96 -2.21 15.89
C GLY A 153 9.79 -2.68 15.02
N THR A 154 9.10 -3.71 15.50
CA THR A 154 7.94 -4.32 14.85
C THR A 154 6.65 -3.71 15.37
N TRP A 155 5.70 -3.46 14.48
CA TRP A 155 4.36 -3.01 14.79
C TRP A 155 3.36 -3.85 14.00
N ASP A 156 2.32 -4.31 14.69
CA ASP A 156 1.22 -5.10 14.13
C ASP A 156 -0.09 -4.47 14.53
N ARG A 157 -0.99 -4.27 13.57
CA ARG A 157 -2.28 -3.62 13.81
C ARG A 157 -3.14 -4.35 14.83
N ASN A 158 -3.07 -5.68 14.85
CA ASN A 158 -3.92 -6.54 15.67
C ASN A 158 -3.30 -6.87 17.04
N VAL A 159 -2.09 -6.41 17.32
CA VAL A 159 -1.52 -6.48 18.66
C VAL A 159 -2.01 -5.26 19.43
N LYS A 160 -3.00 -5.48 20.32
CA LYS A 160 -3.37 -4.47 21.32
C LYS A 160 -2.12 -4.20 22.15
N GLY A 161 -1.51 -3.03 21.98
CA GLY A 161 -0.50 -2.57 22.92
C GLY A 161 -1.16 -2.44 24.29
N GLU A 162 -0.68 -3.19 25.28
CA GLU A 162 -0.83 -2.81 26.67
C GLU A 162 -0.24 -1.40 26.79
N ALA A 163 -1.12 -0.42 27.00
CA ALA A 163 -0.77 0.95 27.34
C ALA A 163 -0.67 1.08 28.86
#